data_AF-A0A523UUY6-F1
#
_entry.id   AF-A0A523UUY6-F1
#
_cell.length_a   1.000
_cell.length_b   1.000
_cell.length_c   1.000
_cell.angle_alpha   90.00
_cell.angle_beta   90.00
_cell.angle_gamma   90.00
#
_symmetry.space_group_name_H-M   'P 1'
#
loop_
_entity.id
_entity.type
_entity.pdbx_description
1 polymer ?
#
loop_
_entity_poly.entity_id
_entity_poly.type
_entity_poly.pdbx_seq_one_letter_code
_entity_poly.pdbx_strand_id
1 'polypeptide(L)' 'MGQKVHPIGLRLGINRTWNSRWFAGSEFASLVIEDNEIRR' A
#
# COMPACT_ATOMS: atom_id res chain seq x y z
N MET A 1 15.43 24.44 0.94
CA MET A 1 14.81 23.34 1.71
C MET A 1 14.01 22.49 0.74
N GLY A 2 14.53 21.31 0.37
CA GLY A 2 13.96 20.48 -0.69
C GLY A 2 12.81 19.61 -0.22
N GLN A 3 11.82 19.39 -1.09
CA GLN A 3 10.74 18.44 -0.87
C GLN A 3 11.32 17.03 -0.88
N LYS A 4 11.38 16.37 0.29
CA LYS A 4 11.87 14.99 0.42
C LYS A 4 10.70 14.01 0.38
N VAL A 5 10.85 12.94 -0.38
CA VAL A 5 9.87 11.85 -0.50
C VAL A 5 9.99 10.89 0.69
N HIS A 6 8.88 10.26 1.07
CA HIS A 6 8.89 9.24 2.12
C HIS A 6 9.74 8.03 1.70
N PRO A 7 10.72 7.61 2.54
CA PRO A 7 11.67 6.55 2.19
C PRO A 7 11.05 5.19 1.89
N ILE A 8 9.86 4.90 2.45
CA ILE A 8 9.12 3.65 2.19
C ILE A 8 8.58 3.64 0.76
N GLY A 9 7.93 4.72 0.32
CA GLY A 9 7.38 4.82 -1.03
C GLY A 9 8.48 4.78 -2.09
N LEU A 10 9.61 5.45 -1.83
CA LEU A 10 10.76 5.45 -2.73
C LEU A 10 11.36 4.06 -2.97
N ARG A 11 11.26 3.13 -2.00
CA ARG A 11 11.88 1.79 -2.07
C ARG A 11 10.89 0.67 -2.32
N LEU A 12 9.61 1.01 -2.48
CA LEU A 12 8.55 0.04 -2.70
C LEU A 12 8.70 -0.53 -4.13
N GLY A 13 8.78 -1.85 -4.25
CA GLY A 13 9.07 -2.55 -5.50
C GLY A 13 10.56 -2.78 -5.81
N ILE A 14 11.50 -2.17 -5.07
CA ILE A 14 12.95 -2.41 -5.22
C ILE A 14 13.46 -3.33 -4.10
N ASN A 15 13.36 -2.87 -2.85
CA ASN A 15 13.86 -3.59 -1.68
C ASN A 15 12.74 -3.91 -0.67
N ARG A 16 11.52 -3.41 -0.89
CA ARG A 16 10.37 -3.69 -0.03
C ARG A 16 9.15 -4.04 -0.87
N THR A 17 8.43 -5.10 -0.48
CA THR A 17 7.18 -5.52 -1.11
C THR A 17 5.97 -4.82 -0.49
N TRP A 18 4.84 -4.90 -1.20
CA TRP A 18 3.53 -4.47 -0.69
C TRP A 18 3.14 -5.27 0.56
N ASN A 19 2.54 -4.59 1.53
CA ASN A 19 1.99 -5.24 2.73
C ASN A 19 0.69 -6.00 2.39
N SER A 20 -0.15 -5.44 1.51
CA SER A 20 -1.37 -6.07 0.99
C SER A 20 -1.05 -6.72 -0.35
N ARG A 21 -1.18 -8.05 -0.45
CA ARG A 21 -0.89 -8.83 -1.66
C ARG A 21 -2.15 -9.56 -2.13
N TRP A 22 -2.99 -8.84 -2.84
CA TRP A 22 -4.20 -9.38 -3.47
C TRP A 22 -4.49 -8.61 -4.75
N PHE A 23 -5.28 -9.21 -5.65
CA PHE A 23 -5.74 -8.59 -6.89
C PHE A 23 -7.27 -8.69 -6.93
N ALA A 24 -7.94 -7.59 -7.25
CA ALA A 24 -9.39 -7.56 -7.35
C ALA A 24 -9.85 -6.69 -8.51
N GLY A 25 -10.95 -7.09 -9.13
CA GLY A 25 -11.65 -6.29 -10.15
C GLY A 25 -12.61 -5.31 -9.49
N SER A 26 -13.91 -5.57 -9.58
CA SER A 26 -14.97 -4.73 -9.00
C SER A 26 -14.94 -4.63 -7.48
N GLU A 27 -14.34 -5.61 -6.79
CA GLU A 27 -14.29 -5.72 -5.33
C GLU A 27 -13.11 -4.98 -4.69
N PHE A 28 -12.36 -4.20 -5.48
CA PHE A 28 -11.20 -3.45 -4.97
C PHE A 28 -11.56 -2.55 -3.78
N ALA A 29 -12.68 -1.83 -3.87
CA ALA A 29 -13.08 -0.87 -2.84
C ALA A 29 -13.39 -1.56 -1.49
N SER A 30 -14.08 -2.69 -1.49
CA SER A 30 -14.41 -3.43 -0.27
C SER A 30 -13.16 -3.99 0.40
N LEU A 31 -12.23 -4.56 -0.39
CA LEU A 31 -11.00 -5.16 0.14
C LEU A 31 -10.04 -4.12 0.73
N VAL A 32 -10.02 -2.89 0.21
CA VAL A 32 -9.25 -1.79 0.82
C VAL A 32 -9.82 -1.39 2.18
N ILE A 33 -11.15 -1.35 2.31
CA ILE A 33 -11.81 -1.02 3.58
C ILE A 33 -11.50 -2.10 4.62
N GLU A 34 -11.63 -3.37 4.24
CA GLU A 34 -11.30 -4.50 5.10
C GLU A 34 -9.81 -4.49 5.54
N ASP A 35 -8.87 -4.24 4.61
CA ASP A 35 -7.43 -4.16 4.92
C ASP A 35 -7.11 -2.98 5.86
N ASN A 36 -7.89 -1.89 5.81
CA ASN A 36 -7.76 -0.78 6.75
C ASN A 36 -8.34 -1.10 8.14
N GLU A 37 -9.45 -1.83 8.20
CA GLU A 37 -10.04 -2.29 9.47
C GLU A 37 -9.14 -3.30 10.19
N ILE A 38 -8.53 -4.24 9.47
CA ILE A 38 -7.61 -5.25 10.02
C ILE A 38 -6.34 -4.61 10.62
N ARG A 39 -5.91 -3.46 10.09
CA ARG A 39 -4.66 -2.78 10.49
C ARG A 39 -4.84 -1.71 11.56
N ARG A 40 -6.06 -1.48 12.01
CA ARG A 40 -6.37 -0.55 13.09
C ARG A 40 -6.08 -1.17 14.45
#